data_AF-A0A6V8N0E6-F1
#
_entry.id   AF-A0A6V8N0E6-F1
#
_cell.length_a   1.000
_cell.length_b   1.000
_cell.length_c   1.000
_cell.angle_alpha   90.00
_cell.angle_beta   90.00
_cell.angle_gamma   90.00
#
_symmetry.space_group_name_H-M   'P 1'
#
loop_
_entity.id
_entity.type
_entity.pdbx_description
1 polymer ?
#
loop_
_entity_poly.entity_id
_entity_poly.type
_entity_poly.pdbx_seq_one_letter_code
_entity_poly.pdbx_strand_id
1 'polypeptide(L)'
;MTIQELLSKNAPLKNCHAGRRAFVIGNGPSLASQDLSHLAGEVTIVASWFHNHPLATLIRPGYWVLADPAGWDRPDQPFLPAINHVKSLNIHTRLFVPSAGYQYYSSLNNGPLIETHFYHFDYTKLDHDVIDFTQPVPPYSQNVVLSSLMLAFYMGCDPVYFIGCDHDFLAITKESYANHKEEHFYSEKAPARYDLEFEWLEFEACMNRLRDQYQRLAHYARRWGHNVFNATRGGCLEYFPRVEFESLFVPAPAKPAPKAPGLEQRALLEGAMALIDAGNAAAALAIIEEALRRNINQSQRIDGLSLLKAHCLTCLGQPREALIWARQDYHCNPGNRDHALPLINRLEALLA
;
A
#
# COMPACT_ATOMS: atom_id res chain seq x y z
N MET A 1 25.86 6.63 -11.08
CA MET A 1 24.62 5.85 -11.17
C MET A 1 23.45 6.81 -11.13
N THR A 2 22.55 6.73 -12.10
CA THR A 2 21.35 7.57 -12.18
C THR A 2 20.26 7.04 -11.25
N ILE A 3 19.24 7.85 -10.95
CA ILE A 3 18.05 7.38 -10.23
C ILE A 3 17.37 6.25 -11.00
N GLN A 4 17.31 6.33 -12.33
CA GLN A 4 16.69 5.27 -13.13
C GLN A 4 17.42 3.93 -13.01
N GLU A 5 18.75 3.95 -13.06
CA GLU A 5 19.59 2.75 -12.86
C GLU A 5 19.38 2.18 -11.46
N LEU A 6 19.35 3.03 -10.44
CA LEU A 6 19.11 2.64 -9.05
C LEU A 6 17.79 1.88 -8.88
N LEU A 7 16.71 2.43 -9.45
CA LEU A 7 15.36 1.91 -9.27
C LEU A 7 15.06 0.70 -10.16
N SER A 8 15.81 0.50 -11.25
CA SER A 8 15.64 -0.65 -12.16
C SER A 8 15.74 -2.01 -11.45
N LYS A 9 16.50 -2.09 -10.34
CA LYS A 9 16.60 -3.27 -9.48
C LYS A 9 15.25 -3.75 -8.94
N ASN A 10 14.25 -2.87 -8.84
CA ASN A 10 12.94 -3.21 -8.32
C ASN A 10 12.07 -3.97 -9.33
N ALA A 11 12.44 -4.02 -10.61
CA ALA A 11 11.61 -4.58 -11.68
C ALA A 11 11.10 -6.02 -11.42
N PRO A 12 11.90 -6.96 -10.87
CA PRO A 12 11.42 -8.31 -10.56
C PRO A 12 10.32 -8.37 -9.49
N LEU A 13 10.13 -7.30 -8.72
CA LEU A 13 9.13 -7.24 -7.65
C LEU A 13 7.77 -6.73 -8.13
N LYS A 14 7.68 -6.19 -9.35
CA LYS A 14 6.41 -5.73 -9.92
C LYS A 14 5.45 -6.90 -10.03
N ASN A 15 4.30 -6.81 -9.35
CA ASN A 15 3.28 -7.86 -9.32
C ASN A 15 3.76 -9.25 -8.83
N CYS A 16 4.89 -9.34 -8.12
CA CYS A 16 5.41 -10.62 -7.63
C CYS A 16 4.51 -11.31 -6.58
N HIS A 17 3.54 -10.58 -6.04
CA HIS A 17 2.53 -11.05 -5.09
C HIS A 17 1.11 -10.79 -5.58
N ALA A 18 0.92 -10.74 -6.91
CA ALA A 18 -0.39 -10.53 -7.53
C ALA A 18 -1.49 -11.42 -6.92
N GLY A 19 -2.54 -10.79 -6.39
CA GLY A 19 -3.72 -11.46 -5.81
C GLY A 19 -3.47 -12.18 -4.48
N ARG A 20 -2.25 -12.10 -3.92
CA ARG A 20 -1.99 -12.55 -2.56
C ARG A 20 -2.33 -11.42 -1.60
N ARG A 21 -2.94 -11.77 -0.47
CA ARG A 21 -3.09 -10.81 0.63
C ARG A 21 -1.73 -10.43 1.20
N ALA A 22 -1.61 -9.19 1.67
CA ALA A 22 -0.42 -8.71 2.37
C ALA A 22 -0.78 -7.96 3.64
N PHE A 23 0.15 -7.95 4.58
CA PHE A 23 0.03 -7.25 5.85
C PHE A 23 1.10 -6.17 5.95
N VAL A 24 0.66 -4.91 5.96
CA VAL A 24 1.51 -3.75 6.25
C VAL A 24 1.49 -3.54 7.76
N ILE A 25 2.65 -3.74 8.39
CA ILE A 25 2.77 -3.79 9.85
C ILE A 25 3.53 -2.56 10.35
N GLY A 26 2.84 -1.75 11.15
CA GLY A 26 3.41 -0.59 11.84
C GLY A 26 4.19 -0.99 13.10
N ASN A 27 4.29 -0.05 14.04
CA ASN A 27 4.98 -0.25 15.33
C ASN A 27 4.12 0.19 16.53
N GLY A 28 2.83 0.41 16.33
CA GLY A 28 1.95 0.92 17.38
C GLY A 28 1.74 -0.08 18.52
N PRO A 29 1.28 0.42 19.69
CA PRO A 29 1.22 -0.35 20.94
C PRO A 29 0.25 -1.55 20.86
N SER A 30 -0.77 -1.52 19.99
CA SER A 30 -1.69 -2.65 19.80
C SER A 30 -0.98 -3.98 19.52
N LEU A 31 0.19 -3.97 18.86
CA LEU A 31 0.97 -5.17 18.57
C LEU A 31 1.40 -5.93 19.83
N ALA A 32 1.54 -5.26 20.97
CA ALA A 32 1.91 -5.92 22.23
C ALA A 32 0.80 -6.87 22.75
N SER A 33 -0.44 -6.67 22.31
CA SER A 33 -1.61 -7.43 22.77
C SER A 33 -2.23 -8.33 21.70
N GLN A 34 -1.79 -8.20 20.45
CA GLN A 34 -2.35 -8.87 19.29
C GLN A 34 -1.51 -10.10 18.93
N ASP A 35 -2.14 -11.27 18.76
CA ASP A 35 -1.41 -12.51 18.44
C ASP A 35 -1.01 -12.55 16.96
N LEU A 36 0.22 -12.13 16.66
CA LEU A 36 0.72 -12.11 15.28
C LEU A 36 1.20 -13.48 14.77
N SER A 37 1.04 -14.58 15.52
CA SER A 37 1.50 -15.91 15.10
C SER A 37 0.88 -16.39 13.79
N HIS A 38 -0.35 -15.92 13.50
CA HIS A 38 -1.07 -16.16 12.26
C HIS A 38 -0.40 -15.60 11.00
N LEU A 39 0.58 -14.69 11.13
CA LEU A 39 1.28 -14.08 10.01
C LEU A 39 2.44 -14.93 9.47
N ALA A 40 2.71 -16.10 10.06
CA ALA A 40 3.71 -17.02 9.54
C ALA A 40 3.37 -17.46 8.10
N GLY A 41 4.27 -17.18 7.15
CA GLY A 41 4.09 -17.53 5.73
C GLY A 41 3.25 -16.54 4.91
N GLU A 42 2.71 -15.50 5.54
CA GLU A 42 2.00 -14.41 4.85
C GLU A 42 2.98 -13.43 4.20
N VAL A 43 2.49 -12.67 3.22
CA VAL A 43 3.25 -11.54 2.67
C VAL A 43 3.22 -10.41 3.70
N THR A 44 4.38 -10.08 4.26
CA THR A 44 4.50 -9.07 5.33
C THR A 44 5.48 -7.97 4.93
N ILE A 45 5.03 -6.73 5.11
CA ILE A 45 5.81 -5.51 4.87
C ILE A 45 5.87 -4.76 6.20
N VAL A 46 7.05 -4.75 6.81
CA VAL A 46 7.22 -4.23 8.17
C VAL A 46 7.92 -2.89 8.18
N ALA A 47 7.49 -2.02 9.08
CA ALA A 47 8.02 -0.67 9.26
C ALA A 47 9.13 -0.63 10.32
N SER A 48 10.20 0.13 10.07
CA SER A 48 11.16 0.59 11.08
C SER A 48 11.68 -0.50 12.04
N TRP A 49 11.20 -0.53 13.28
CA TRP A 49 11.79 -1.31 14.39
C TRP A 49 11.06 -2.62 14.68
N PHE A 50 10.25 -3.11 13.74
CA PHE A 50 9.47 -4.33 13.91
C PHE A 50 10.31 -5.56 14.29
N HIS A 51 11.60 -5.60 13.95
CA HIS A 51 12.51 -6.68 14.34
C HIS A 51 12.63 -6.87 15.86
N ASN A 52 12.17 -5.92 16.68
CA ASN A 52 12.08 -6.06 18.13
C ASN A 52 10.87 -6.88 18.59
N HIS A 53 9.94 -7.22 17.70
CA HIS A 53 8.77 -8.00 18.03
C HIS A 53 9.17 -9.45 18.38
N PRO A 54 8.67 -10.05 19.48
CA PRO A 54 9.04 -11.40 19.89
C PRO A 54 8.78 -12.48 18.81
N LEU A 55 7.79 -12.24 17.95
CA LEU A 55 7.43 -13.13 16.84
C LEU A 55 8.16 -12.81 15.52
N ALA A 56 9.14 -11.90 15.49
CA ALA A 56 9.82 -11.53 14.24
C ALA A 56 10.49 -12.73 13.53
N THR A 57 11.06 -13.68 14.28
CA THR A 57 11.68 -14.90 13.74
C THR A 57 10.67 -15.93 13.23
N LEU A 58 9.45 -15.93 13.79
CA LEU A 58 8.33 -16.74 13.31
C LEU A 58 7.74 -16.16 12.02
N ILE A 59 7.51 -14.85 12.02
CA ILE A 59 6.88 -14.12 10.90
C ILE A 59 7.82 -14.05 9.69
N ARG A 60 9.13 -13.88 9.94
CA ARG A 60 10.18 -13.74 8.91
C ARG A 60 9.82 -12.69 7.84
N PRO A 61 9.78 -11.40 8.18
CA PRO A 61 9.26 -10.36 7.29
C PRO A 61 9.96 -10.33 5.92
N GLY A 62 9.19 -10.54 4.85
CA GLY A 62 9.73 -10.58 3.49
C GLY A 62 10.24 -9.22 2.99
N TYR A 63 9.65 -8.14 3.51
CA TYR A 63 9.96 -6.76 3.15
C TYR A 63 10.07 -5.91 4.40
N TRP A 64 11.12 -5.09 4.46
CA TRP A 64 11.38 -4.17 5.55
C TRP A 64 11.57 -2.76 4.99
N VAL A 65 10.77 -1.80 5.44
CA VAL A 65 10.79 -0.43 4.92
C VAL A 65 11.30 0.51 6.00
N LEU A 66 12.28 1.32 5.64
CA LEU A 66 12.83 2.40 6.45
C LEU A 66 12.72 3.69 5.66
N ALA A 67 12.27 4.78 6.28
CA ALA A 67 12.09 6.07 5.61
C ALA A 67 12.70 7.26 6.34
N ASP A 68 13.25 7.05 7.54
CA ASP A 68 13.72 8.13 8.42
C ASP A 68 15.14 8.60 8.02
N PRO A 69 15.32 9.89 7.66
CA PRO A 69 16.64 10.46 7.34
C PRO A 69 17.70 10.28 8.43
N ALA A 70 17.28 10.19 9.70
CA ALA A 70 18.17 9.86 10.81
C ALA A 70 19.04 8.63 10.53
N GLY A 71 18.51 7.69 9.73
CA GLY A 71 19.17 6.43 9.48
C GLY A 71 20.35 6.44 8.55
N TRP A 72 20.53 7.50 7.77
CA TRP A 72 21.72 7.66 6.94
C TRP A 72 22.48 8.95 7.21
N ASP A 73 21.87 9.94 7.89
CA ASP A 73 22.55 11.17 8.31
C ASP A 73 23.39 10.98 9.58
N ARG A 74 23.03 10.01 10.44
CA ARG A 74 23.78 9.59 11.64
C ARG A 74 23.87 8.06 11.74
N PRO A 75 24.63 7.44 10.83
CA PRO A 75 24.59 5.99 10.60
C PRO A 75 25.07 5.14 11.79
N ASP A 76 25.83 5.75 12.69
CA ASP A 76 26.45 5.14 13.87
C ASP A 76 25.47 4.93 15.03
N GLN A 77 24.29 5.58 15.04
CA GLN A 77 23.46 5.56 16.25
C GLN A 77 22.19 4.71 16.20
N PRO A 78 21.34 4.64 15.14
CA PRO A 78 20.17 3.74 15.19
C PRO A 78 20.21 2.50 14.28
N PHE A 79 20.63 2.64 13.03
CA PHE A 79 20.23 1.67 12.00
C PHE A 79 21.20 0.52 11.78
N LEU A 80 22.51 0.74 11.95
CA LEU A 80 23.47 -0.36 11.92
C LEU A 80 23.17 -1.41 13.02
N PRO A 81 22.85 -1.03 14.28
CA PRO A 81 22.35 -1.97 15.28
C PRO A 81 21.09 -2.74 14.85
N ALA A 82 20.10 -2.06 14.26
CA ALA A 82 18.88 -2.71 13.76
C ALA A 82 19.18 -3.75 12.67
N ILE A 83 19.99 -3.38 11.69
CA ILE A 83 20.44 -4.26 10.61
C ILE A 83 21.19 -5.47 11.18
N ASN A 84 22.09 -5.26 12.15
CA ASN A 84 22.82 -6.34 12.80
C ASN A 84 21.91 -7.25 13.62
N HIS A 85 20.89 -6.71 14.28
CA HIS A 85 19.89 -7.50 14.98
C HIS A 85 19.07 -8.37 14.01
N VAL A 86 18.59 -7.81 12.89
CA VAL A 86 17.91 -8.60 11.85
C VAL A 86 18.79 -9.75 11.34
N LYS A 87 20.10 -9.50 11.14
CA LYS A 87 21.07 -10.52 10.76
C LYS A 87 21.26 -11.59 11.85
N SER A 88 21.37 -11.19 13.12
CA SER A 88 21.55 -12.13 14.23
C SER A 88 20.33 -13.03 14.45
N LEU A 89 19.14 -12.54 14.09
CA LEU A 89 17.90 -13.32 14.05
C LEU A 89 17.79 -14.25 12.81
N ASN A 90 18.77 -14.23 11.90
CA ASN A 90 18.79 -15.01 10.65
C ASN A 90 17.51 -14.79 9.79
N ILE A 91 17.02 -13.56 9.78
CA ILE A 91 15.88 -13.14 8.98
C ILE A 91 16.38 -12.73 7.59
N HIS A 92 15.80 -13.35 6.56
CA HIS A 92 16.05 -12.95 5.17
C HIS A 92 14.97 -11.95 4.76
N THR A 93 15.36 -10.77 4.28
CA THR A 93 14.41 -9.70 3.96
C THR A 93 14.91 -8.79 2.86
N ARG A 94 13.99 -8.10 2.18
CA ARG A 94 14.30 -7.02 1.23
C ARG A 94 14.12 -5.68 1.92
N LEU A 95 15.23 -4.97 2.09
CA LEU A 95 15.26 -3.66 2.74
C LEU A 95 14.97 -2.56 1.71
N PHE A 96 13.90 -1.81 1.89
CA PHE A 96 13.54 -0.64 1.09
C PHE A 96 13.87 0.66 1.84
N VAL A 97 14.65 1.52 1.19
CA VAL A 97 15.13 2.79 1.74
C VAL A 97 15.04 3.93 0.71
N PRO A 98 14.88 5.20 1.11
CA PRO A 98 14.94 6.33 0.20
C PRO A 98 16.31 6.42 -0.49
N SER A 99 16.31 6.83 -1.75
CA SER A 99 17.53 7.04 -2.52
C SER A 99 18.45 8.12 -1.91
N ALA A 100 17.93 8.99 -1.05
CA ALA A 100 18.74 9.96 -0.29
C ALA A 100 19.80 9.26 0.56
N GLY A 101 19.50 8.07 1.09
CA GLY A 101 20.45 7.25 1.85
C GLY A 101 21.37 6.37 1.00
N TYR A 102 21.40 6.54 -0.33
CA TYR A 102 22.13 5.67 -1.25
C TYR A 102 23.60 5.44 -0.85
N GLN A 103 24.32 6.51 -0.54
CA GLN A 103 25.74 6.44 -0.18
C GLN A 103 25.96 5.57 1.07
N TYR A 104 25.11 5.74 2.09
CA TYR A 104 25.21 4.98 3.32
C TYR A 104 24.84 3.50 3.09
N TYR A 105 23.63 3.22 2.60
CA TYR A 105 23.13 1.85 2.52
C TYR A 105 23.89 0.97 1.52
N SER A 106 24.49 1.58 0.48
CA SER A 106 25.33 0.84 -0.48
C SER A 106 26.72 0.52 0.07
N SER A 107 27.16 1.21 1.14
CA SER A 107 28.42 0.90 1.82
C SER A 107 28.30 -0.25 2.82
N LEU A 108 27.07 -0.62 3.21
CA LEU A 108 26.83 -1.64 4.22
C LEU A 108 27.03 -3.05 3.65
N ASN A 109 27.81 -3.86 4.35
CA ASN A 109 27.88 -5.30 4.06
C ASN A 109 26.65 -6.00 4.65
N ASN A 110 25.63 -6.18 3.82
CA ASN A 110 24.38 -6.83 4.21
C ASN A 110 24.40 -8.36 4.12
N GLY A 111 25.48 -8.95 3.58
CA GLY A 111 25.57 -10.39 3.38
C GLY A 111 24.42 -10.94 2.53
N PRO A 112 24.13 -12.25 2.61
CA PRO A 112 23.04 -12.87 1.85
C PRO A 112 21.65 -12.65 2.48
N LEU A 113 21.60 -12.12 3.70
CA LEU A 113 20.36 -12.03 4.49
C LEU A 113 19.51 -10.82 4.09
N ILE A 114 20.13 -9.70 3.74
CA ILE A 114 19.41 -8.46 3.47
C ILE A 114 19.73 -7.99 2.06
N GLU A 115 18.71 -7.96 1.21
CA GLU A 115 18.81 -7.40 -0.13
C GLU A 115 18.32 -5.93 -0.10
N THR A 116 19.23 -4.98 -0.34
CA THR A 116 18.88 -3.55 -0.36
C THR A 116 18.23 -3.14 -1.68
N HIS A 117 17.09 -2.47 -1.58
CA HIS A 117 16.32 -1.82 -2.63
C HIS A 117 16.12 -0.34 -2.28
N PHE A 118 15.93 0.48 -3.31
CA PHE A 118 15.77 1.91 -3.15
C PHE A 118 14.48 2.39 -3.78
N TYR A 119 13.92 3.47 -3.26
CA TYR A 119 12.83 4.21 -3.87
C TYR A 119 13.12 5.72 -3.87
N HIS A 120 12.53 6.46 -4.80
CA HIS A 120 12.73 7.89 -4.94
C HIS A 120 11.38 8.60 -4.98
N PHE A 121 11.28 9.79 -4.40
CA PHE A 121 10.06 10.59 -4.45
C PHE A 121 10.13 11.60 -5.60
N ASP A 122 9.03 11.70 -6.34
CA ASP A 122 8.82 12.76 -7.34
C ASP A 122 7.59 13.56 -6.94
N TYR A 123 7.83 14.81 -6.54
CA TYR A 123 6.81 15.74 -6.06
C TYR A 123 5.86 16.23 -7.14
N THR A 124 6.12 15.91 -8.42
CA THR A 124 5.19 16.18 -9.52
C THR A 124 4.13 15.09 -9.67
N LYS A 125 4.35 13.91 -9.10
CA LYS A 125 3.41 12.79 -9.18
C LYS A 125 2.22 12.94 -8.25
N LEU A 126 1.07 12.50 -8.76
CA LEU A 126 -0.23 12.57 -8.09
C LEU A 126 -0.85 11.18 -7.92
N ASP A 127 -1.99 11.11 -7.25
CA ASP A 127 -2.73 9.89 -6.93
C ASP A 127 -3.42 9.22 -8.15
N HIS A 128 -3.38 9.87 -9.31
CA HIS A 128 -3.79 9.28 -10.58
C HIS A 128 -2.63 8.70 -11.40
N ASP A 129 -1.37 8.87 -10.95
CA ASP A 129 -0.22 8.24 -11.58
C ASP A 129 -0.02 6.84 -11.03
N VAL A 130 0.34 5.89 -11.91
CA VAL A 130 0.66 4.52 -11.46
C VAL A 130 1.85 4.55 -10.50
N ILE A 131 1.68 3.92 -9.34
CA ILE A 131 2.77 3.67 -8.40
C ILE A 131 3.61 2.53 -8.96
N ASP A 132 4.81 2.88 -9.43
CA ASP A 132 5.79 1.95 -9.99
C ASP A 132 7.16 2.21 -9.37
N PHE A 133 7.64 1.29 -8.55
CA PHE A 133 8.93 1.45 -7.84
C PHE A 133 10.16 1.27 -8.76
N THR A 134 9.98 0.97 -10.05
CA THR A 134 11.06 1.09 -11.06
C THR A 134 11.26 2.54 -11.54
N GLN A 135 10.38 3.44 -11.10
CA GLN A 135 10.35 4.86 -11.37
C GLN A 135 10.22 5.62 -10.04
N PRO A 136 10.45 6.94 -10.01
CA PRO A 136 10.07 7.74 -8.87
C PRO A 136 8.57 7.58 -8.53
N VAL A 137 8.21 7.62 -7.26
CA VAL A 137 6.84 7.44 -6.75
C VAL A 137 6.31 8.74 -6.13
N PRO A 138 4.98 8.91 -5.96
CA PRO A 138 4.42 10.07 -5.27
C PRO A 138 5.02 10.25 -3.86
N PRO A 139 5.14 11.49 -3.35
CA PRO A 139 5.77 11.77 -2.05
C PRO A 139 4.82 11.50 -0.86
N TYR A 140 4.02 10.44 -0.93
CA TYR A 140 3.04 10.07 0.10
C TYR A 140 3.69 9.19 1.16
N SER A 141 4.56 9.79 1.98
CA SER A 141 5.35 9.06 2.98
C SER A 141 5.70 9.87 4.24
N GLN A 142 4.77 10.70 4.72
CA GLN A 142 4.90 11.40 6.00
C GLN A 142 5.09 10.40 7.17
N ASN A 143 4.62 9.16 7.02
CA ASN A 143 5.07 8.02 7.80
C ASN A 143 5.52 6.88 6.87
N VAL A 144 6.29 5.93 7.43
CA VAL A 144 6.81 4.77 6.69
C VAL A 144 5.73 3.75 6.28
N VAL A 145 4.60 3.74 6.99
CA VAL A 145 3.45 2.87 6.69
C VAL A 145 2.84 3.22 5.33
N LEU A 146 2.81 4.50 4.95
CA LEU A 146 2.32 4.92 3.64
C LEU A 146 3.24 4.45 2.50
N SER A 147 4.56 4.55 2.63
CA SER A 147 5.50 3.95 1.67
C SER A 147 5.33 2.43 1.57
N SER A 148 5.06 1.77 2.69
CA SER A 148 4.80 0.33 2.74
C SER A 148 3.51 -0.05 2.02
N LEU A 149 2.46 0.77 2.12
CA LEU A 149 1.21 0.60 1.37
C LEU A 149 1.45 0.78 -0.14
N MET A 150 2.18 1.82 -0.55
CA MET A 150 2.54 2.03 -1.95
C MET A 150 3.34 0.84 -2.51
N LEU A 151 4.27 0.28 -1.72
CA LEU A 151 5.03 -0.91 -2.09
C LEU A 151 4.12 -2.13 -2.25
N ALA A 152 3.13 -2.31 -1.37
CA ALA A 152 2.14 -3.38 -1.49
C ALA A 152 1.37 -3.30 -2.82
N PHE A 153 0.93 -2.09 -3.22
CA PHE A 153 0.28 -1.86 -4.51
C PHE A 153 1.18 -2.25 -5.69
N TYR A 154 2.43 -1.81 -5.67
CA TYR A 154 3.41 -2.13 -6.72
C TYR A 154 3.68 -3.65 -6.86
N MET A 155 3.67 -4.37 -5.74
CA MET A 155 3.84 -5.84 -5.73
C MET A 155 2.57 -6.60 -6.11
N GLY A 156 1.47 -5.90 -6.39
CA GLY A 156 0.18 -6.48 -6.80
C GLY A 156 -0.59 -7.13 -5.65
N CYS A 157 -0.27 -6.79 -4.39
CA CYS A 157 -0.95 -7.39 -3.24
C CYS A 157 -2.41 -6.94 -3.20
N ASP A 158 -3.32 -7.89 -3.00
CA ASP A 158 -4.75 -7.64 -2.83
C ASP A 158 -5.40 -8.84 -2.15
N PRO A 159 -6.11 -8.66 -1.00
CA PRO A 159 -6.25 -7.43 -0.22
C PRO A 159 -5.00 -7.06 0.61
N VAL A 160 -4.86 -5.78 0.98
CA VAL A 160 -3.84 -5.29 1.92
C VAL A 160 -4.47 -4.99 3.28
N TYR A 161 -3.84 -5.43 4.36
CA TYR A 161 -4.29 -5.21 5.73
C TYR A 161 -3.26 -4.41 6.53
N PHE A 162 -3.69 -3.35 7.22
CA PHE A 162 -2.89 -2.68 8.24
C PHE A 162 -2.98 -3.41 9.57
N ILE A 163 -1.85 -3.55 10.26
CA ILE A 163 -1.76 -4.05 11.64
C ILE A 163 -0.75 -3.18 12.40
N GLY A 164 -0.96 -2.91 13.69
CA GLY A 164 -0.05 -2.08 14.47
C GLY A 164 0.02 -0.64 13.98
N CYS A 165 -1.03 -0.17 13.31
CA CYS A 165 -1.14 1.15 12.73
C CYS A 165 -2.09 2.00 13.58
N ASP A 166 -1.80 2.09 14.87
CA ASP A 166 -2.68 2.71 15.87
C ASP A 166 -2.94 4.20 15.56
N HIS A 167 -1.90 4.98 15.26
CA HIS A 167 -2.03 6.40 14.92
C HIS A 167 -2.75 7.24 15.98
N ASP A 168 -2.65 6.87 17.26
CA ASP A 168 -3.29 7.62 18.35
C ASP A 168 -2.85 9.09 18.40
N PHE A 169 -1.66 9.38 17.89
CA PHE A 169 -1.17 10.75 17.71
C PHE A 169 -2.07 11.63 16.82
N LEU A 170 -2.92 11.05 15.96
CA LEU A 170 -3.89 11.80 15.16
C LEU A 170 -5.03 12.40 15.99
N ALA A 171 -5.25 11.91 17.21
CA ALA A 171 -6.25 12.42 18.15
C ALA A 171 -5.68 13.48 19.12
N ILE A 172 -4.38 13.74 19.09
CA ILE A 172 -3.75 14.76 19.94
C ILE A 172 -4.29 16.15 19.56
N THR A 173 -4.73 16.90 20.58
CA THR A 173 -5.12 18.30 20.47
C THR A 173 -4.04 19.22 21.03
N LYS A 174 -4.18 20.54 20.81
CA LYS A 174 -3.22 21.53 21.32
C LYS A 174 -3.08 21.45 22.83
N GLU A 175 -4.18 21.18 23.53
CA GLU A 175 -4.25 21.08 24.99
C GLU A 175 -3.57 19.81 25.51
N SER A 176 -3.66 18.69 24.77
CA SER A 176 -3.04 17.42 25.17
C SER A 176 -1.58 17.28 24.73
N TYR A 177 -1.11 18.12 23.80
CA TYR A 177 0.21 17.99 23.18
C TYR A 177 1.36 17.96 24.19
N ALA A 178 1.34 18.87 25.18
CA ALA A 178 2.41 18.95 26.19
C ALA A 178 2.57 17.67 27.03
N ASN A 179 1.54 16.83 27.11
CA ASN A 179 1.56 15.57 27.88
C ASN A 179 1.57 14.34 26.97
N HIS A 180 1.64 14.52 25.65
CA HIS A 180 1.60 13.41 24.73
C HIS A 180 2.92 12.63 24.79
N LYS A 181 2.80 11.31 24.64
CA LYS A 181 3.93 10.43 24.40
C LYS A 181 3.59 9.56 23.21
N GLU A 182 4.50 9.46 22.24
CA GLU A 182 4.35 8.45 21.21
C GLU A 182 4.68 7.10 21.83
N GLU A 183 3.74 6.17 21.77
CA GLU A 183 3.96 4.81 22.25
C GLU A 183 4.20 3.86 21.08
N HIS A 184 5.11 2.92 21.30
CA HIS A 184 5.38 1.80 20.42
C HIS A 184 5.26 0.50 21.20
N PHE A 185 5.13 -0.63 20.50
CA PHE A 185 5.05 -1.95 21.17
C PHE A 185 6.36 -2.34 21.91
N TYR A 186 7.47 -1.67 21.62
CA TYR A 186 8.75 -1.84 22.30
C TYR A 186 9.03 -0.64 23.22
N SER A 187 9.68 -0.91 24.34
CA SER A 187 10.24 0.16 25.18
C SER A 187 11.31 0.93 24.40
N GLU A 188 11.27 2.26 24.41
CA GLU A 188 12.25 3.12 23.75
C GLU A 188 13.66 2.89 24.32
N LYS A 189 14.37 1.93 23.72
CA LYS A 189 15.83 1.87 23.62
C LYS A 189 16.28 2.04 22.17
N ALA A 190 15.38 2.45 21.27
CA ALA A 190 15.79 3.05 20.02
C ALA A 190 16.49 4.37 20.39
N PRO A 191 17.68 4.68 19.84
CA PRO A 191 18.29 5.98 20.08
C PRO A 191 17.28 7.01 19.64
N ALA A 192 17.08 8.00 20.51
CA ALA A 192 16.14 9.10 20.33
C ALA A 192 15.99 9.38 18.84
N ARG A 193 14.81 9.03 18.30
CA ARG A 193 14.24 9.78 17.18
C ARG A 193 14.56 11.22 17.55
N TYR A 194 15.26 11.94 16.67
CA TYR A 194 15.73 13.30 16.94
C TYR A 194 14.80 13.96 17.95
N ASP A 195 15.32 14.44 19.08
CA ASP A 195 14.59 15.31 20.02
C ASP A 195 14.20 16.63 19.32
N LEU A 196 13.63 16.54 18.11
CA LEU A 196 12.81 17.53 17.47
C LEU A 196 11.50 17.47 18.24
N GLU A 197 11.53 18.05 19.43
CA GLU A 197 10.32 18.56 20.04
C GLU A 197 9.77 19.59 19.06
N PHE A 198 8.82 19.14 18.24
CA PHE A 198 8.11 20.03 17.34
C PHE A 198 7.32 21.02 18.20
N GLU A 199 7.30 22.29 17.80
CA GLU A 199 6.28 23.18 18.31
C GLU A 199 4.90 22.70 17.83
N TRP A 200 3.83 23.04 18.57
CA TRP A 200 2.47 22.57 18.23
C TRP A 200 2.11 22.80 16.76
N LEU A 201 2.46 23.97 16.20
CA LEU A 201 2.15 24.31 14.82
C LEU A 201 2.88 23.40 13.81
N GLU A 202 4.10 22.98 14.11
CA GLU A 202 4.87 22.07 13.26
C GLU A 202 4.31 20.65 13.34
N PHE A 203 3.96 20.20 14.54
CA PHE A 203 3.27 18.93 14.75
C PHE A 203 1.93 18.90 14.00
N GLU A 204 1.11 19.93 14.16
CA GLU A 204 -0.18 20.06 13.49
C GLU A 204 -0.03 20.07 11.96
N ALA A 205 0.97 20.77 11.42
CA ALA A 205 1.28 20.75 10.00
C ALA A 205 1.69 19.35 9.50
N CYS A 206 2.49 18.61 10.28
CA CYS A 206 2.84 17.22 9.98
C CYS A 206 1.59 16.32 9.97
N MET A 207 0.70 16.48 10.95
CA MET A 207 -0.55 15.72 11.03
C MET A 207 -1.48 16.02 9.85
N ASN A 208 -1.62 17.28 9.47
CA ASN A 208 -2.43 17.66 8.32
C ASN A 208 -1.89 17.09 7.01
N ARG A 209 -0.57 17.08 6.83
CA ARG A 209 0.07 16.43 5.67
C ARG A 209 -0.17 14.92 5.68
N LEU A 210 -0.05 14.27 6.85
CA LEU A 210 -0.31 12.84 6.97
C LEU A 210 -1.76 12.49 6.61
N ARG A 211 -2.73 13.27 7.09
CA ARG A 211 -4.15 13.14 6.77
C ARG A 211 -4.42 13.26 5.27
N ASP A 212 -3.86 14.28 4.62
CA ASP A 212 -3.96 14.46 3.15
C ASP A 212 -3.38 13.25 2.40
N GLN A 213 -2.21 12.75 2.80
CA GLN A 213 -1.59 11.61 2.13
C GLN A 213 -2.36 10.29 2.32
N TYR A 214 -2.95 10.06 3.50
CA TYR A 214 -3.87 8.94 3.70
C TYR A 214 -5.10 9.05 2.79
N GLN A 215 -5.68 10.25 2.65
CA GLN A 215 -6.81 10.49 1.75
C GLN A 215 -6.43 10.21 0.30
N ARG A 216 -5.26 10.66 -0.15
CA ARG A 216 -4.74 10.41 -1.50
C ARG A 216 -4.50 8.93 -1.76
N LEU A 217 -3.94 8.20 -0.81
CA LEU A 217 -3.73 6.75 -0.98
C LEU A 217 -5.03 5.94 -0.86
N ALA A 218 -6.02 6.42 -0.10
CA ALA A 218 -7.36 5.86 -0.13
C ALA A 218 -8.05 6.14 -1.49
N HIS A 219 -7.87 7.33 -2.06
CA HIS A 219 -8.35 7.65 -3.41
C HIS A 219 -7.66 6.79 -4.46
N TYR A 220 -6.32 6.65 -4.37
CA TYR A 220 -5.54 5.76 -5.21
C TYR A 220 -6.09 4.33 -5.15
N ALA A 221 -6.25 3.76 -3.94
CA ALA A 221 -6.77 2.41 -3.77
C ALA A 221 -8.15 2.25 -4.40
N ARG A 222 -9.05 3.24 -4.23
CA ARG A 222 -10.38 3.24 -4.87
C ARG A 222 -10.28 3.31 -6.40
N ARG A 223 -9.47 4.24 -6.91
CA ARG A 223 -9.28 4.49 -8.34
C ARG A 223 -8.73 3.26 -9.02
N TRP A 224 -7.68 2.67 -8.47
CA TRP A 224 -6.94 1.54 -9.02
C TRP A 224 -7.50 0.18 -8.58
N GLY A 225 -8.55 0.16 -7.77
CA GLY A 225 -9.20 -1.08 -7.36
C GLY A 225 -8.31 -1.94 -6.46
N HIS A 226 -7.63 -1.37 -5.46
CA HIS A 226 -7.01 -2.13 -4.37
C HIS A 226 -7.96 -2.23 -3.19
N ASN A 227 -8.07 -3.41 -2.55
CA ASN A 227 -8.76 -3.51 -1.27
C ASN A 227 -7.76 -3.23 -0.16
N VAL A 228 -8.12 -2.31 0.73
CA VAL A 228 -7.28 -1.97 1.87
C VAL A 228 -8.15 -1.93 3.11
N PHE A 229 -7.75 -2.67 4.13
CA PHE A 229 -8.49 -2.78 5.39
C PHE A 229 -7.58 -2.46 6.58
N ASN A 230 -8.18 -1.96 7.65
CA ASN A 230 -7.50 -1.78 8.93
C ASN A 230 -7.84 -2.95 9.87
N ALA A 231 -6.88 -3.84 10.10
CA ALA A 231 -6.95 -4.94 11.06
C ALA A 231 -6.18 -4.64 12.37
N THR A 232 -5.84 -3.37 12.60
CA THR A 232 -5.27 -2.90 13.87
C THR A 232 -6.35 -2.92 14.94
N ARG A 233 -6.04 -3.50 16.11
CA ARG A 233 -6.92 -3.46 17.27
C ARG A 233 -6.93 -2.04 17.87
N GLY A 234 -8.02 -1.31 17.69
CA GLY A 234 -8.14 0.08 18.17
C GLY A 234 -7.43 1.10 17.26
N GLY A 235 -6.91 2.17 17.85
CA GLY A 235 -6.26 3.26 17.12
C GLY A 235 -7.20 4.27 16.47
N CYS A 236 -6.64 5.33 15.89
CA CYS A 236 -7.33 6.42 15.21
C CYS A 236 -7.21 6.42 13.68
N LEU A 237 -6.70 5.34 13.06
CA LEU A 237 -6.64 5.22 11.61
C LEU A 237 -7.99 4.83 10.99
N GLU A 238 -8.74 5.82 10.50
CA GLU A 238 -10.12 5.67 9.98
C GLU A 238 -10.28 5.83 8.45
N TYR A 239 -9.19 5.89 7.69
CA TYR A 239 -9.24 6.06 6.23
C TYR A 239 -9.60 4.79 5.45
N PHE A 240 -9.55 3.63 6.12
CA PHE A 240 -9.79 2.31 5.55
C PHE A 240 -10.77 1.52 6.43
N PRO A 241 -11.67 0.72 5.85
CA PRO A 241 -12.64 -0.05 6.63
C PRO A 241 -11.96 -1.00 7.62
N ARG A 242 -12.51 -1.08 8.84
CA ARG A 242 -12.00 -1.95 9.89
C ARG A 242 -12.47 -3.40 9.71
N VAL A 243 -11.60 -4.33 10.08
CA VAL A 243 -11.91 -5.77 10.13
C VAL A 243 -11.26 -6.40 11.36
N GLU A 244 -11.90 -7.40 11.95
CA GLU A 244 -11.31 -8.16 13.05
C GLU A 244 -10.18 -9.05 12.53
N PHE A 245 -8.98 -8.90 13.08
CA PHE A 245 -7.79 -9.59 12.59
C PHE A 245 -7.91 -11.11 12.67
N GLU A 246 -8.37 -11.64 13.79
CA GLU A 246 -8.50 -13.07 14.03
C GLU A 246 -9.50 -13.71 13.03
N SER A 247 -10.51 -12.95 12.60
CA SER A 247 -11.49 -13.42 11.61
C SER A 247 -10.88 -13.72 10.23
N LEU A 248 -9.68 -13.21 9.94
CA LEU A 248 -8.97 -13.43 8.68
C LEU A 248 -8.34 -14.84 8.57
N PHE A 249 -8.29 -15.59 9.67
CA PHE A 249 -7.61 -16.90 9.76
C PHE A 249 -8.54 -18.04 10.15
N VAL A 250 -9.81 -17.75 10.44
CA VAL A 250 -10.82 -18.78 10.65
C VAL A 250 -11.30 -19.28 9.27
N PRO A 251 -11.35 -20.60 9.01
CA PRO A 251 -12.06 -21.11 7.84
C PRO A 251 -13.50 -20.62 7.93
N ALA A 252 -13.97 -19.92 6.90
CA ALA A 252 -15.30 -19.29 6.95
C ALA A 252 -16.35 -20.31 7.43
N PRO A 253 -17.05 -20.07 8.56
CA PRO A 253 -18.26 -20.83 8.84
C PRO A 253 -19.18 -20.68 7.63
N ALA A 254 -19.95 -21.72 7.30
CA ALA A 254 -20.98 -21.61 6.27
C ALA A 254 -21.86 -20.41 6.62
N LYS A 255 -21.66 -19.30 5.89
CA LYS A 255 -22.39 -18.06 6.13
C LYS A 255 -23.87 -18.40 6.04
N PRO A 256 -24.74 -17.95 6.97
CA PRO A 256 -26.16 -17.87 6.64
C PRO A 256 -26.26 -17.13 5.32
N ALA A 257 -27.02 -17.68 4.36
CA ALA A 257 -27.01 -17.26 2.97
C ALA A 257 -26.91 -15.73 2.88
N PRO A 258 -25.77 -15.18 2.42
CA PRO A 258 -25.68 -13.75 2.21
C PRO A 258 -26.75 -13.40 1.18
N LYS A 259 -27.41 -12.24 1.28
CA LYS A 259 -27.98 -11.62 0.08
C LYS A 259 -26.84 -11.64 -0.94
N ALA A 260 -27.01 -12.38 -2.05
CA ALA A 260 -25.85 -12.98 -2.71
C ALA A 260 -24.79 -11.92 -3.03
N PRO A 261 -23.53 -12.09 -2.56
CA PRO A 261 -22.49 -11.11 -2.76
C PRO A 261 -22.30 -10.90 -4.26
N GLY A 262 -22.27 -9.64 -4.71
CA GLY A 262 -22.11 -9.35 -6.13
C GLY A 262 -23.40 -9.28 -6.94
N LEU A 263 -24.59 -9.64 -6.43
CA LEU A 263 -25.84 -9.56 -7.22
C LEU A 263 -26.10 -8.15 -7.75
N GLU A 264 -25.89 -7.13 -6.92
CA GLU A 264 -26.09 -5.74 -7.34
C GLU A 264 -25.02 -5.29 -8.33
N GLN A 265 -23.74 -5.58 -8.10
CA GLN A 265 -22.67 -5.25 -9.05
C GLN A 265 -22.84 -6.00 -10.37
N ARG A 266 -23.34 -7.24 -10.34
CA ARG A 266 -23.61 -8.07 -11.51
C ARG A 266 -24.83 -7.57 -12.28
N ALA A 267 -25.88 -7.14 -11.59
CA ALA A 267 -27.00 -6.44 -12.23
C ALA A 267 -26.59 -5.11 -12.86
N LEU A 268 -25.69 -4.34 -12.21
CA LEU A 268 -25.10 -3.14 -12.79
C LEU A 268 -24.23 -3.47 -14.02
N LEU A 269 -23.42 -4.53 -13.95
CA LEU A 269 -22.62 -5.02 -15.08
C LEU A 269 -23.51 -5.39 -16.27
N GLU A 270 -24.53 -6.23 -16.04
CA GLU A 270 -25.48 -6.67 -17.06
C GLU A 270 -26.23 -5.48 -17.68
N GLY A 271 -26.67 -4.52 -16.85
CA GLY A 271 -27.30 -3.28 -17.31
C GLY A 271 -26.37 -2.41 -18.14
N ALA A 272 -25.09 -2.30 -17.75
CA ALA A 272 -24.09 -1.57 -18.51
C ALA A 272 -23.80 -2.24 -19.86
N MET A 273 -23.65 -3.57 -19.89
CA MET A 273 -23.45 -4.32 -21.14
C MET A 273 -24.62 -4.14 -22.11
N ALA A 274 -25.86 -4.23 -21.62
CA ALA A 274 -27.04 -3.99 -22.45
C ALA A 274 -27.08 -2.56 -23.04
N LEU A 275 -26.64 -1.56 -22.28
CA LEU A 275 -26.51 -0.18 -22.79
C LEU A 275 -25.39 -0.03 -23.81
N ILE A 276 -24.27 -0.73 -23.64
CA ILE A 276 -23.17 -0.77 -24.64
C ILE A 276 -23.69 -1.40 -25.94
N ASP A 277 -24.38 -2.53 -25.87
CA ASP A 277 -24.95 -3.23 -27.03
C ASP A 277 -26.00 -2.36 -27.75
N ALA A 278 -26.74 -1.54 -26.99
CA ALA A 278 -27.67 -0.54 -27.52
C ALA A 278 -26.98 0.74 -28.05
N GLY A 279 -25.65 0.83 -28.02
CA GLY A 279 -24.88 1.99 -28.49
C GLY A 279 -24.86 3.20 -27.55
N ASN A 280 -25.33 3.05 -26.30
CA ASN A 280 -25.41 4.12 -25.31
C ASN A 280 -24.24 4.08 -24.32
N ALA A 281 -23.03 4.35 -24.82
CA ALA A 281 -21.80 4.29 -24.03
C ALA A 281 -21.77 5.28 -22.85
N ALA A 282 -22.45 6.43 -22.95
CA ALA A 282 -22.49 7.43 -21.87
C ALA A 282 -23.31 6.94 -20.66
N ALA A 283 -24.50 6.36 -20.91
CA ALA A 283 -25.30 5.78 -19.84
C ALA A 283 -24.62 4.54 -19.24
N ALA A 284 -24.00 3.70 -20.07
CA ALA A 284 -23.22 2.56 -19.60
C ALA A 284 -22.08 3.00 -18.68
N LEU A 285 -21.34 4.05 -19.05
CA LEU A 285 -20.23 4.59 -18.26
C LEU A 285 -20.69 4.98 -16.84
N ALA A 286 -21.81 5.67 -16.70
CA ALA A 286 -22.34 6.07 -15.39
C ALA A 286 -22.67 4.86 -14.50
N ILE A 287 -23.23 3.80 -15.07
CA ILE A 287 -23.52 2.55 -14.35
C ILE A 287 -22.22 1.83 -13.97
N ILE A 288 -21.24 1.77 -14.86
CA ILE A 288 -19.94 1.14 -14.60
C ILE A 288 -19.21 1.88 -13.47
N GLU A 289 -19.29 3.20 -13.40
CA GLU A 289 -18.68 3.98 -12.33
C GLU A 289 -19.31 3.71 -10.96
N GLU A 290 -20.62 3.48 -10.90
CA GLU A 290 -21.28 3.01 -9.69
C GLU A 290 -20.85 1.58 -9.33
N ALA A 291 -20.77 0.68 -10.33
CA ALA A 291 -20.35 -0.69 -10.12
C ALA A 291 -18.90 -0.78 -9.59
N LEU A 292 -17.99 0.01 -10.17
CA LEU A 292 -16.60 0.15 -9.72
C LEU A 292 -16.53 0.67 -8.27
N ARG A 293 -17.32 1.69 -7.93
CA ARG A 293 -17.40 2.20 -6.54
C ARG A 293 -17.84 1.12 -5.55
N ARG A 294 -18.81 0.28 -5.93
CA ARG A 294 -19.29 -0.83 -5.11
C ARG A 294 -18.36 -2.03 -5.08
N ASN A 295 -17.44 -2.16 -6.03
CA ASN A 295 -16.47 -3.26 -6.09
C ASN A 295 -15.34 -3.11 -5.06
N ILE A 296 -15.11 -1.90 -4.57
CA ILE A 296 -14.00 -1.58 -3.66
C ILE A 296 -14.31 -2.12 -2.26
N ASN A 297 -13.29 -2.70 -1.61
CA ASN A 297 -13.34 -3.28 -0.26
C ASN A 297 -14.37 -4.42 -0.11
N GLN A 298 -14.74 -5.07 -1.22
CA GLN A 298 -15.59 -6.25 -1.20
C GLN A 298 -14.77 -7.53 -1.15
N SER A 299 -15.26 -8.52 -0.41
CA SER A 299 -14.63 -9.85 -0.34
C SER A 299 -14.71 -10.63 -1.66
N GLN A 300 -15.67 -10.30 -2.53
CA GLN A 300 -15.79 -10.84 -3.89
C GLN A 300 -16.02 -9.68 -4.86
N ARG A 301 -15.19 -9.58 -5.89
CA ARG A 301 -15.22 -8.54 -6.91
C ARG A 301 -15.80 -9.07 -8.21
N ILE A 302 -16.32 -8.15 -9.02
CA ILE A 302 -16.67 -8.40 -10.42
C ILE A 302 -15.52 -7.90 -11.30
N ASP A 303 -14.80 -8.82 -11.92
CA ASP A 303 -13.70 -8.49 -12.83
C ASP A 303 -14.21 -7.87 -14.15
N GLY A 304 -13.35 -7.15 -14.87
CA GLY A 304 -13.66 -6.61 -16.19
C GLY A 304 -14.43 -5.29 -16.22
N LEU A 305 -14.86 -4.77 -15.07
CA LEU A 305 -15.49 -3.44 -14.99
C LEU A 305 -14.56 -2.32 -15.49
N SER A 306 -13.27 -2.38 -15.17
CA SER A 306 -12.28 -1.39 -15.63
C SER A 306 -12.06 -1.48 -17.14
N LEU A 307 -12.02 -2.70 -17.70
CA LEU A 307 -11.96 -2.90 -19.15
C LEU A 307 -13.21 -2.38 -19.86
N LEU A 308 -14.40 -2.65 -19.32
CA LEU A 308 -15.66 -2.11 -19.87
C LEU A 308 -15.69 -0.58 -19.83
N LYS A 309 -15.23 0.03 -18.72
CA LYS A 309 -15.06 1.48 -18.64
C LYS A 309 -14.13 1.99 -19.75
N ALA A 310 -13.00 1.31 -19.98
CA ALA A 310 -12.08 1.67 -21.06
C ALA A 310 -12.74 1.60 -22.45
N HIS A 311 -13.56 0.57 -22.71
CA HIS A 311 -14.33 0.48 -23.94
C HIS A 311 -15.33 1.63 -24.10
N CYS A 312 -16.11 1.96 -23.06
CA CYS A 312 -17.05 3.09 -23.10
C CYS A 312 -16.34 4.41 -23.38
N LEU A 313 -15.24 4.69 -22.67
CA LEU A 313 -14.43 5.90 -22.87
C LEU A 313 -13.84 5.97 -24.28
N THR A 314 -13.45 4.83 -24.86
CA THR A 314 -13.00 4.76 -26.25
C THR A 314 -14.13 5.15 -27.21
N CYS A 315 -15.33 4.61 -27.02
CA CYS A 315 -16.52 4.97 -27.81
C CYS A 315 -16.90 6.44 -27.68
N LEU A 316 -16.67 7.06 -26.52
CA LEU A 316 -16.94 8.47 -26.24
C LEU A 316 -15.83 9.42 -26.72
N GLY A 317 -14.81 8.91 -27.42
CA GLY A 317 -13.73 9.73 -27.96
C GLY A 317 -12.75 10.25 -26.90
N GLN A 318 -12.59 9.51 -25.79
CA GLN A 318 -11.68 9.86 -24.68
C GLN A 318 -10.50 8.86 -24.60
N PRO A 319 -9.63 8.77 -25.63
CA PRO A 319 -8.64 7.69 -25.74
C PRO A 319 -7.55 7.74 -24.66
N ARG A 320 -7.17 8.93 -24.18
CA ARG A 320 -6.20 9.07 -23.08
C ARG A 320 -6.73 8.46 -21.78
N GLU A 321 -7.99 8.74 -21.45
CA GLU A 321 -8.61 8.19 -20.26
C GLU A 321 -8.89 6.69 -20.42
N ALA A 322 -9.36 6.28 -21.60
CA ALA A 322 -9.55 4.87 -21.92
C ALA A 322 -8.26 4.05 -21.72
N LEU A 323 -7.10 4.59 -22.13
CA LEU A 323 -5.82 3.91 -21.98
C LEU A 323 -5.44 3.70 -20.51
N ILE A 324 -5.74 4.67 -19.64
CA ILE A 324 -5.52 4.55 -18.19
C ILE A 324 -6.34 3.38 -17.64
N TRP A 325 -7.63 3.31 -17.96
CA TRP A 325 -8.52 2.25 -17.46
C TRP A 325 -8.21 0.87 -18.07
N ALA A 326 -7.78 0.80 -19.33
CA ALA A 326 -7.34 -0.46 -19.94
C ALA A 326 -6.07 -0.98 -19.27
N ARG A 327 -5.09 -0.10 -19.00
CA ARG A 327 -3.88 -0.45 -18.24
C ARG A 327 -4.20 -0.84 -16.80
N GLN A 328 -5.15 -0.16 -16.16
CA GLN A 328 -5.63 -0.53 -14.85
C GLN A 328 -6.19 -1.97 -14.85
N ASP A 329 -7.09 -2.31 -15.78
CA ASP A 329 -7.63 -3.68 -15.84
C ASP A 329 -6.52 -4.71 -16.08
N TYR A 330 -5.59 -4.41 -17.00
CA TYR A 330 -4.43 -5.26 -17.28
C TYR A 330 -3.54 -5.50 -16.04
N HIS A 331 -3.38 -4.49 -15.18
CA HIS A 331 -2.57 -4.59 -13.98
C HIS A 331 -3.31 -5.29 -12.83
N CYS A 332 -4.57 -4.95 -12.63
CA CYS A 332 -5.35 -5.36 -11.45
C CYS A 332 -6.09 -6.69 -11.66
N ASN A 333 -6.40 -7.07 -12.90
CA ASN A 333 -7.16 -8.28 -13.24
C ASN A 333 -6.32 -9.19 -14.17
N PRO A 334 -5.42 -10.03 -13.63
CA PRO A 334 -4.56 -10.89 -14.43
C PRO A 334 -5.33 -11.78 -15.43
N GLY A 335 -6.53 -12.24 -15.06
CA GLY A 335 -7.40 -13.05 -15.92
C GLY A 335 -7.91 -12.33 -17.17
N ASN A 336 -7.86 -10.99 -17.21
CA ASN A 336 -8.30 -10.18 -18.34
C ASN A 336 -7.17 -9.65 -19.22
N ARG A 337 -5.90 -10.00 -18.94
CA ARG A 337 -4.76 -9.42 -19.66
C ARG A 337 -4.84 -9.61 -21.17
N ASP A 338 -5.27 -10.78 -21.62
CA ASP A 338 -5.41 -11.10 -23.05
C ASP A 338 -6.51 -10.28 -23.73
N HIS A 339 -7.48 -9.78 -22.96
CA HIS A 339 -8.53 -8.89 -23.44
C HIS A 339 -8.14 -7.41 -23.36
N ALA A 340 -7.41 -7.02 -22.32
CA ALA A 340 -6.98 -5.63 -22.12
C ALA A 340 -5.81 -5.22 -23.04
N LEU A 341 -4.85 -6.12 -23.29
CA LEU A 341 -3.64 -5.83 -24.06
C LEU A 341 -3.92 -5.36 -25.51
N PRO A 342 -4.84 -5.97 -26.28
CA PRO A 342 -5.20 -5.48 -27.61
C PRO A 342 -5.76 -4.04 -27.58
N LEU A 343 -6.58 -3.72 -26.58
CA LEU A 343 -7.14 -2.38 -26.42
C LEU A 343 -6.05 -1.37 -26.07
N ILE A 344 -5.13 -1.73 -25.17
CA ILE A 344 -3.96 -0.91 -24.81
C ILE A 344 -3.14 -0.59 -26.06
N ASN A 345 -2.72 -1.62 -26.82
CA ASN A 345 -1.90 -1.43 -28.02
C ASN A 345 -2.58 -0.52 -29.05
N ARG A 346 -3.90 -0.69 -29.24
CA ARG A 346 -4.68 0.15 -30.15
C ARG A 346 -4.73 1.61 -29.69
N LEU A 347 -4.95 1.85 -28.40
CA LEU A 347 -5.03 3.19 -27.84
C LEU A 347 -3.66 3.89 -27.83
N GLU A 348 -2.58 3.15 -27.57
CA GLU A 348 -1.22 3.66 -27.67
C GLU A 348 -0.89 4.09 -29.10
N ALA A 349 -1.21 3.26 -30.11
CA ALA A 349 -1.01 3.60 -31.52
C ALA A 349 -1.85 4.81 -31.97
N LEU A 350 -3.01 5.04 -31.34
CA LEU A 350 -3.86 6.21 -31.61
C LEU A 350 -3.33 7.51 -30.98
N LEU A 351 -2.54 7.40 -29.90
CA LEU A 351 -2.04 8.52 -29.11
C LEU A 351 -0.59 8.90 -29.42
N ALA A 352 0.14 8.01 -30.08
CA ALA A 352 1.44 8.26 -30.70
C ALA A 352 1.30 9.16 -31.93
#